data_AF-C6WJB9-F1
#
_entry.id   AF-C6WJB9-F1
#
_cell.length_a   1.000
_cell.length_b   1.000
_cell.length_c   1.000
_cell.angle_alpha   90.00
_cell.angle_beta   90.00
_cell.angle_gamma   90.00
#
_symmetry.space_group_name_H-M   'P 1'
#
loop_
_entity.id
_entity.type
_entity.pdbx_description
1 polymer ?
#
loop_
_entity_poly.entity_id
_entity_poly.type
_entity_poly.pdbx_seq_one_letter_code
_entity_poly.pdbx_strand_id
1 'polypeptide(L)'
;MPLLNEMPLERANQIFRHPIHQEGVSTLERLITALRQCRSAEDFYDFQQDLLARVLEVQEHRAACRRVAKLLRQGKAVPADAPELRSADPATSPETWDLEADVCERVDRQLRSVADGLAWRVFSYDRRVIIALSRNQHPGPMAGKKGLAAERAFVIDWWRDEGRFVLLHDLTSCLTIGDATSFKEIGNEYEAYLHEIKSDPNRIVSRQARRQRMAEEAIRSGGQLPGDLPGRLVPLDIPYKTHLNLLGTAFDLARDRGVQGMKVPGGRALVASDIVRGYDLWSEREFIDRTAAEHLQAVKRARILDVGHLVWARSDDLVARSPTMPPWSIYPLSPSLSPFQPGVVGLRSCWRRGEAPGR
;
A
#
# COMPACT_ATOMS: atom_id res chain seq x y z
N MET A 1 -1.73 11.59 9.21
CA MET A 1 -1.08 12.53 8.28
C MET A 1 -2.07 12.84 7.17
N PRO A 2 -2.24 14.13 6.79
CA PRO A 2 -3.00 14.50 5.60
C PRO A 2 -2.51 13.74 4.36
N LEU A 3 -3.32 13.67 3.32
CA LEU A 3 -2.86 13.15 2.03
C LEU A 3 -1.76 14.08 1.47
N LEU A 4 -0.85 13.55 0.66
CA LEU A 4 0.20 14.36 0.03
C LEU A 4 -0.37 15.56 -0.76
N ASN A 5 -1.53 15.38 -1.38
CA ASN A 5 -2.22 16.41 -2.16
C ASN A 5 -2.98 17.44 -1.28
N GLU A 6 -3.06 17.20 0.04
CA GLU A 6 -3.61 18.13 1.04
C GLU A 6 -2.51 18.87 1.80
N MET A 7 -1.25 18.49 1.60
CA MET A 7 -0.08 19.05 2.27
C MET A 7 0.47 20.26 1.50
N PRO A 8 0.96 21.31 2.18
CA PRO A 8 1.70 22.39 1.52
C PRO A 8 2.86 21.84 0.69
N LEU A 9 3.06 22.42 -0.50
CA LEU A 9 4.05 21.93 -1.47
C LEU A 9 5.47 21.91 -0.89
N GLU A 10 5.83 22.92 -0.09
CA GLU A 10 7.12 23.02 0.57
C GLU A 10 7.37 21.81 1.50
N ARG A 11 6.35 21.42 2.27
CA ARG A 11 6.43 20.28 3.18
C ARG A 11 6.49 18.96 2.42
N ALA A 12 5.71 18.82 1.34
CA ALA A 12 5.79 17.64 0.48
C ALA A 12 7.19 17.51 -0.15
N ASN A 13 7.78 18.62 -0.60
CA ASN A 13 9.14 18.66 -1.15
C ASN A 13 10.20 18.30 -0.09
N GLN A 14 10.05 18.77 1.15
CA GLN A 14 10.92 18.37 2.26
C GLN A 14 10.87 16.86 2.50
N ILE A 15 9.68 16.27 2.53
CA ILE A 15 9.52 14.81 2.69
C ILE A 15 10.20 14.07 1.54
N PHE A 16 9.98 14.50 0.29
CA PHE A 16 10.54 13.84 -0.89
C PHE A 16 12.06 13.90 -0.94
N ARG A 17 12.67 15.00 -0.49
CA ARG A 17 14.12 15.18 -0.47
C ARG A 17 14.78 14.61 0.78
N HIS A 18 13.99 14.17 1.77
CA HIS A 18 14.52 13.66 3.02
C HIS A 18 15.34 12.37 2.81
N PRO A 19 16.53 12.22 3.43
CA PRO A 19 17.39 11.04 3.23
C PRO A 19 16.68 9.70 3.49
N ILE A 20 15.91 9.60 4.58
CA ILE A 20 15.11 8.40 4.90
C ILE A 20 14.14 8.04 3.76
N HIS A 21 13.51 9.03 3.12
CA HIS A 21 12.60 8.75 2.02
C HIS A 21 13.36 8.25 0.78
N GLN A 22 14.49 8.87 0.44
CA GLN A 22 15.33 8.47 -0.69
C GLN A 22 15.85 7.04 -0.54
N GLU A 23 16.30 6.67 0.65
CA GLU A 23 16.70 5.28 0.95
C GLU A 23 15.53 4.31 0.98
N GLY A 24 14.37 4.78 1.49
CA GLY A 24 13.12 4.05 1.45
C GLY A 24 12.73 3.68 0.02
N VAL A 25 12.86 4.59 -0.94
CA VAL A 25 12.60 4.34 -2.37
C VAL A 25 13.48 3.20 -2.91
N SER A 26 14.80 3.29 -2.73
CA SER A 26 15.73 2.23 -3.15
C SER A 26 15.42 0.88 -2.49
N THR A 27 15.03 0.92 -1.21
CA THR A 27 14.61 -0.28 -0.46
C THR A 27 13.35 -0.90 -1.05
N LEU A 28 12.36 -0.09 -1.40
CA LEU A 28 11.11 -0.54 -2.02
C LEU A 28 11.34 -1.16 -3.39
N GLU A 29 12.22 -0.60 -4.22
CA GLU A 29 12.57 -1.18 -5.52
C GLU A 29 13.16 -2.58 -5.38
N ARG A 30 14.10 -2.76 -4.44
CA ARG A 30 14.68 -4.07 -4.11
C ARG A 30 13.61 -5.05 -3.62
N LEU A 31 12.75 -4.62 -2.70
CA LEU A 31 11.69 -5.48 -2.15
C LEU A 31 10.64 -5.87 -3.19
N ILE A 32 10.19 -4.95 -4.05
CA ILE A 32 9.26 -5.26 -5.15
C ILE A 32 9.89 -6.26 -6.12
N THR A 33 11.18 -6.09 -6.43
CA THR A 33 11.93 -7.03 -7.27
C THR A 33 12.01 -8.42 -6.63
N ALA A 34 12.40 -8.49 -5.35
CA ALA A 34 12.50 -9.74 -4.59
C ALA A 34 11.14 -10.45 -4.49
N LEU A 35 10.07 -9.73 -4.15
CA LEU A 35 8.71 -10.29 -4.13
C LEU A 35 8.31 -10.92 -5.47
N ARG A 36 8.70 -10.29 -6.58
CA ARG A 36 8.44 -10.82 -7.92
C ARG A 36 9.26 -12.05 -8.25
N GLN A 37 10.37 -12.28 -7.55
CA GLN A 37 11.24 -13.44 -7.69
C GLN A 37 10.84 -14.60 -6.78
N CYS A 38 10.07 -14.39 -5.70
CA CYS A 38 9.58 -15.48 -4.85
C CYS A 38 8.78 -16.53 -5.65
N ARG A 39 9.12 -17.81 -5.51
CA ARG A 39 8.50 -18.97 -6.15
C ARG A 39 8.12 -20.08 -5.16
N SER A 40 8.72 -20.12 -3.97
CA SER A 40 8.49 -21.16 -2.96
C SER A 40 7.96 -20.58 -1.64
N ALA A 41 7.47 -21.46 -0.76
CA ALA A 41 7.11 -21.11 0.61
C ALA A 41 8.31 -20.53 1.40
N GLU A 42 9.52 -21.03 1.15
CA GLU A 42 10.78 -20.53 1.74
C GLU A 42 11.06 -19.10 1.28
N ASP A 43 10.94 -18.82 -0.02
CA ASP A 43 11.14 -17.47 -0.56
C ASP A 43 10.16 -16.46 0.09
N PHE A 44 8.91 -16.87 0.30
CA PHE A 44 7.90 -16.02 0.95
C PHE A 44 8.19 -15.82 2.44
N TYR A 45 8.64 -16.87 3.13
CA TYR A 45 9.03 -16.79 4.55
C TYR A 45 10.19 -15.81 4.73
N ASP A 46 11.29 -16.00 4.00
CA ASP A 46 12.47 -15.14 4.10
C ASP A 46 12.16 -13.70 3.70
N PHE A 47 11.37 -13.51 2.63
CA PHE A 47 10.91 -12.19 2.21
C PHE A 47 10.09 -11.49 3.32
N GLN A 48 9.17 -12.20 3.96
CA GLN A 48 8.37 -11.66 5.05
C GLN A 48 9.25 -11.25 6.25
N GLN A 49 10.29 -12.02 6.58
CA GLN A 49 11.20 -11.67 7.68
C GLN A 49 12.02 -10.41 7.37
N ASP A 50 12.60 -10.26 6.16
CA ASP A 50 13.31 -9.03 5.74
C ASP A 50 12.36 -7.82 5.77
N LEU A 51 11.14 -7.99 5.24
CA LEU A 51 10.15 -6.92 5.23
C LEU A 51 9.71 -6.51 6.64
N LEU A 52 9.44 -7.49 7.52
CA LEU A 52 9.04 -7.25 8.90
C LEU A 52 10.13 -6.48 9.66
N ALA A 53 11.40 -6.89 9.53
CA ALA A 53 12.51 -6.22 10.19
C ALA A 53 12.57 -4.73 9.83
N ARG A 54 12.42 -4.40 8.54
CA ARG A 54 12.43 -3.02 8.04
C ARG A 54 11.23 -2.20 8.52
N VAL A 55 10.05 -2.82 8.56
CA VAL A 55 8.84 -2.16 9.09
C VAL A 55 9.01 -1.82 10.57
N LEU A 56 9.58 -2.74 11.36
CA LEU A 56 9.82 -2.50 12.78
C LEU A 56 10.85 -1.40 13.01
N GLU A 57 11.98 -1.43 12.30
CA GLU A 57 13.02 -0.40 12.37
C GLU A 57 12.45 1.00 12.13
N VAL A 58 11.68 1.19 11.05
CA VAL A 58 11.07 2.49 10.71
C VAL A 58 10.04 2.92 11.76
N GLN A 59 9.26 2.00 12.31
CA GLN A 59 8.27 2.32 13.34
C GLN A 59 8.91 2.68 14.68
N GLU A 60 10.00 2.01 15.06
CA GLU A 60 10.77 2.30 16.27
C GLU A 60 11.42 3.70 16.16
N HIS A 61 12.07 4.00 15.04
CA HIS A 61 12.65 5.33 14.78
C HIS A 61 11.59 6.43 14.84
N ARG A 62 10.43 6.21 14.21
CA ARG A 62 9.29 7.13 14.24
C ARG A 62 8.80 7.38 15.67
N ALA A 63 8.66 6.32 16.47
CA ALA A 63 8.20 6.44 17.85
C ALA A 63 9.19 7.26 18.70
N ALA A 64 10.49 7.02 18.51
CA ALA A 64 11.55 7.75 19.16
C ALA A 64 11.57 9.25 18.74
N CYS A 65 11.44 9.57 17.44
CA CYS A 65 11.35 10.94 16.96
C CYS A 65 10.14 11.69 17.56
N ARG A 66 8.96 11.06 17.60
CA ARG A 66 7.76 11.64 18.23
C ARG A 66 7.93 11.90 19.71
N ARG A 67 8.65 11.03 20.41
CA ARG A 67 8.99 11.21 21.82
C ARG A 67 9.85 12.48 22.00
N VAL A 68 10.89 12.67 21.18
CA VAL A 68 11.75 13.85 21.25
C VAL A 68 10.98 15.13 20.91
N ALA A 69 10.21 15.14 19.82
CA ALA A 69 9.35 16.28 19.45
C ALA A 69 8.43 16.70 20.60
N LYS A 70 7.81 15.71 21.28
CA LYS A 70 6.96 15.96 22.46
C LYS A 70 7.74 16.58 23.63
N LEU A 71 8.96 16.13 23.89
CA LEU A 71 9.81 16.67 24.96
C LEU A 71 10.21 18.13 24.67
N LEU A 72 10.63 18.44 23.44
CA LEU A 72 11.01 19.79 23.04
C LEU A 72 9.84 20.78 23.15
N ARG A 73 8.61 20.38 22.77
CA ARG A 73 7.41 21.22 22.98
C ARG A 73 7.10 21.47 24.46
N GLN A 74 7.61 20.64 25.36
CA GLN A 74 7.52 20.83 26.81
C GLN A 74 8.67 21.70 27.36
N GLY A 75 9.51 22.28 26.50
CA GLY A 75 10.69 23.06 26.88
C GLY A 75 11.84 22.24 27.43
N LYS A 76 11.83 20.91 27.24
CA LYS A 76 12.92 20.02 27.67
C LYS A 76 13.98 19.93 26.58
N ALA A 77 15.23 19.63 26.97
CA ALA A 77 16.31 19.39 26.03
C ALA A 77 16.14 18.05 25.28
N VAL A 78 16.84 17.91 24.16
CA VAL A 78 16.99 16.62 23.45
C VAL A 78 17.65 15.62 24.41
N PRO A 79 17.06 14.44 24.64
CA PRO A 79 17.63 13.45 25.54
C PRO A 79 18.89 12.81 24.91
N ALA A 80 19.80 12.31 25.75
CA ALA A 80 21.05 11.70 25.28
C ALA A 80 20.84 10.39 24.49
N ASP A 81 19.71 9.71 24.72
CA ASP A 81 19.28 8.52 23.99
C ASP A 81 18.35 8.85 22.79
N ALA A 82 18.35 10.10 22.32
CA ALA A 82 17.62 10.46 21.11
C ALA A 82 18.18 9.68 19.90
N PRO A 83 17.32 9.26 18.98
CA PRO A 83 17.80 8.63 17.75
C PRO A 83 18.56 9.65 16.91
N GLU A 84 19.46 9.18 16.05
CA GLU A 84 20.18 10.04 15.12
C GLU A 84 19.20 10.75 14.18
N LEU A 85 19.26 12.08 14.14
CA LEU A 85 18.48 12.88 13.23
C LEU A 85 19.14 12.87 11.85
N ARG A 86 18.37 12.52 10.82
CA ARG A 86 18.90 12.43 9.44
C ARG A 86 18.63 13.67 8.62
N SER A 87 17.78 14.58 9.11
CA SER A 87 17.68 15.93 8.55
C SER A 87 18.94 16.76 8.88
N ALA A 88 19.30 17.68 7.98
CA ALA A 88 20.33 18.69 8.23
C ALA A 88 19.83 19.87 9.10
N ASP A 89 18.53 19.90 9.41
CA ASP A 89 17.90 20.95 10.20
C ASP A 89 18.28 20.86 11.70
N PRO A 90 18.16 21.94 12.48
CA PRO A 90 18.54 21.94 13.89
C PRO A 90 17.76 20.91 14.73
N ALA A 91 18.49 20.07 15.48
CA ALA A 91 17.92 19.07 16.39
C ALA A 91 17.16 19.67 17.59
N THR A 92 17.29 20.97 17.85
CA THR A 92 16.57 21.67 18.92
C THR A 92 15.14 22.07 18.53
N SER A 93 14.79 21.95 17.26
CA SER A 93 13.48 22.31 16.73
C SER A 93 12.49 21.13 16.78
N PRO A 94 11.35 21.23 17.49
CA PRO A 94 10.31 20.20 17.47
C PRO A 94 9.84 19.84 16.05
N GLU A 95 9.75 20.82 15.17
CA GLU A 95 9.25 20.69 13.80
C GLU A 95 10.14 19.80 12.95
N THR A 96 11.46 19.78 13.23
CA THR A 96 12.42 18.90 12.56
C THR A 96 12.14 17.44 12.91
N TRP A 97 11.89 17.14 14.18
CA TRP A 97 11.54 15.78 14.63
C TRP A 97 10.16 15.34 14.13
N ASP A 98 9.22 16.26 13.99
CA ASP A 98 7.93 15.97 13.36
C ASP A 98 8.10 15.64 11.87
N LEU A 99 8.96 16.37 11.14
CA LEU A 99 9.28 16.05 9.74
C LEU A 99 9.82 14.64 9.62
N GLU A 100 10.80 14.29 10.45
CA GLU A 100 11.42 12.98 10.41
C GLU A 100 10.40 11.87 10.74
N ALA A 101 9.53 12.10 11.74
CA ALA A 101 8.44 11.18 12.07
C ALA A 101 7.38 11.05 10.96
N ASP A 102 7.08 12.12 10.23
CA ASP A 102 6.16 12.10 9.07
C ASP A 102 6.78 11.34 7.90
N VAL A 103 8.09 11.50 7.66
CA VAL A 103 8.83 10.74 6.64
C VAL A 103 8.83 9.25 6.97
N CYS A 104 9.12 8.86 8.22
CA CYS A 104 9.06 7.45 8.63
C CYS A 104 7.64 6.87 8.51
N GLU A 105 6.61 7.66 8.83
CA GLU A 105 5.22 7.25 8.65
C GLU A 105 4.90 6.94 7.18
N ARG A 106 5.42 7.76 6.28
CA ARG A 106 5.30 7.51 4.84
C ARG A 106 6.03 6.24 4.43
N VAL A 107 7.29 6.06 4.83
CA VAL A 107 8.06 4.84 4.48
C VAL A 107 7.39 3.57 5.03
N ASP A 108 6.89 3.59 6.27
CA ASP A 108 6.12 2.49 6.87
C ASP A 108 4.92 2.09 5.99
N ARG A 109 4.13 3.07 5.51
CA ARG A 109 3.01 2.78 4.58
C ARG A 109 3.47 2.16 3.27
N GLN A 110 4.57 2.65 2.71
CA GLN A 110 5.09 2.14 1.45
C GLN A 110 5.56 0.69 1.61
N LEU A 111 6.25 0.37 2.71
CA LEU A 111 6.65 -1.00 3.06
C LEU A 111 5.42 -1.91 3.26
N ARG A 112 4.40 -1.43 3.97
CA ARG A 112 3.13 -2.18 4.13
C ARG A 112 2.39 -2.40 2.81
N SER A 113 2.49 -1.48 1.86
CA SER A 113 1.96 -1.72 0.51
C SER A 113 2.71 -2.83 -0.25
N VAL A 114 3.99 -3.06 0.07
CA VAL A 114 4.70 -4.26 -0.41
C VAL A 114 4.20 -5.52 0.31
N ALA A 115 3.90 -5.44 1.62
CA ALA A 115 3.28 -6.54 2.36
C ALA A 115 1.88 -6.89 1.83
N ASP A 116 1.09 -5.89 1.43
CA ASP A 116 -0.16 -6.12 0.72
C ASP A 116 0.13 -6.87 -0.58
N GLY A 117 1.18 -6.49 -1.32
CA GLY A 117 1.58 -7.19 -2.53
C GLY A 117 1.91 -8.66 -2.30
N LEU A 118 2.58 -8.97 -1.18
CA LEU A 118 2.82 -10.33 -0.72
C LEU A 118 1.48 -11.05 -0.48
N ALA A 119 0.56 -10.45 0.27
CA ALA A 119 -0.77 -11.02 0.53
C ALA A 119 -1.52 -11.33 -0.78
N TRP A 120 -1.61 -10.37 -1.68
CA TRP A 120 -2.25 -10.55 -2.99
C TRP A 120 -1.60 -11.70 -3.76
N ARG A 121 -0.27 -11.81 -3.74
CA ARG A 121 0.46 -12.86 -4.46
C ARG A 121 0.24 -14.25 -3.87
N VAL A 122 0.33 -14.42 -2.56
CA VAL A 122 0.16 -15.74 -1.90
C VAL A 122 -1.28 -16.23 -1.96
N PHE A 123 -2.26 -15.31 -2.05
CA PHE A 123 -3.64 -15.65 -2.35
C PHE A 123 -3.96 -15.80 -3.85
N SER A 124 -2.94 -15.91 -4.71
CA SER A 124 -3.10 -16.05 -6.17
C SER A 124 -3.96 -14.95 -6.80
N TYR A 125 -3.87 -13.73 -6.26
CA TYR A 125 -4.61 -12.54 -6.67
C TYR A 125 -6.14 -12.67 -6.53
N ASP A 126 -6.62 -13.57 -5.66
CA ASP A 126 -8.05 -13.68 -5.39
C ASP A 126 -8.57 -12.48 -4.59
N ARG A 127 -9.11 -11.51 -5.32
CA ARG A 127 -9.68 -10.27 -4.76
C ARG A 127 -10.81 -10.54 -3.77
N ARG A 128 -11.51 -11.68 -3.84
CA ARG A 128 -12.58 -12.04 -2.90
C ARG A 128 -12.03 -12.16 -1.48
N VAL A 129 -10.87 -12.79 -1.34
CA VAL A 129 -10.18 -12.96 -0.06
C VAL A 129 -9.81 -11.59 0.53
N ILE A 130 -9.20 -10.73 -0.28
CA ILE A 130 -8.80 -9.38 0.13
C ILE A 130 -10.01 -8.55 0.60
N ILE A 131 -11.10 -8.56 -0.17
CA ILE A 131 -12.32 -7.83 0.20
C ILE A 131 -12.93 -8.39 1.49
N ALA A 132 -12.98 -9.71 1.66
CA ALA A 132 -13.58 -10.34 2.83
C ALA A 132 -12.75 -10.09 4.10
N LEU A 133 -11.42 -10.13 4.02
CA LEU A 133 -10.53 -10.00 5.18
C LEU A 133 -10.16 -8.54 5.52
N SER A 134 -10.44 -7.57 4.64
CA SER A 134 -10.15 -6.14 4.85
C SER A 134 -11.18 -5.38 5.70
N ARG A 135 -12.20 -6.05 6.26
CA ARG A 135 -13.41 -5.40 6.80
C ARG A 135 -13.31 -4.94 8.26
N ASN A 136 -12.14 -5.02 8.90
CA ASN A 136 -11.89 -4.46 10.21
C ASN A 136 -11.16 -3.11 10.11
N GLN A 137 -10.93 -2.49 11.28
CA GLN A 137 -10.05 -1.33 11.35
C GLN A 137 -8.62 -1.74 11.04
N HIS A 138 -7.90 -0.85 10.36
CA HIS A 138 -6.50 -1.04 10.02
C HIS A 138 -5.65 -1.26 11.28
N PRO A 139 -4.68 -2.21 11.27
CA PRO A 139 -3.82 -2.44 12.40
C PRO A 139 -2.94 -1.20 12.68
N GLY A 140 -2.83 -0.81 13.95
CA GLY A 140 -1.88 0.24 14.37
C GLY A 140 -0.41 -0.21 14.22
N PRO A 141 0.55 0.65 14.56
CA PRO A 141 1.98 0.30 14.58
C PRO A 141 2.24 -1.02 15.33
N MET A 142 3.14 -1.84 14.80
CA MET A 142 3.54 -3.13 15.39
C MET A 142 4.62 -2.95 16.46
N ALA A 143 5.53 -2.00 16.27
CA ALA A 143 6.57 -1.68 17.24
C ALA A 143 5.95 -1.36 18.61
N GLY A 144 6.46 -2.03 19.65
CA GLY A 144 5.99 -1.88 21.03
C GLY A 144 4.69 -2.61 21.38
N LYS A 145 4.07 -3.35 20.45
CA LYS A 145 2.92 -4.23 20.79
C LYS A 145 3.41 -5.44 21.59
N LYS A 146 2.75 -5.71 22.74
CA LYS A 146 3.04 -6.88 23.59
C LYS A 146 2.83 -8.22 22.85
N GLY A 147 1.93 -8.28 21.86
CA GLY A 147 1.59 -9.50 21.12
C GLY A 147 2.59 -9.90 20.02
N LEU A 148 3.41 -8.97 19.54
CA LEU A 148 4.28 -9.18 18.38
C LEU A 148 5.28 -10.32 18.58
N ALA A 149 5.83 -10.46 19.80
CA ALA A 149 6.77 -11.54 20.11
C ALA A 149 6.12 -12.93 19.96
N ALA A 150 4.85 -13.08 20.38
CA ALA A 150 4.10 -14.32 20.25
C ALA A 150 3.75 -14.61 18.79
N GLU A 151 3.35 -13.59 18.02
CA GLU A 151 3.08 -13.72 16.59
C GLU A 151 4.32 -14.13 15.78
N ARG A 152 5.48 -13.55 16.12
CA ARG A 152 6.76 -13.92 15.49
C ARG A 152 7.18 -15.34 15.86
N ALA A 153 7.07 -15.71 17.13
CA ALA A 153 7.35 -17.07 17.58
C ALA A 153 6.48 -18.08 16.85
N PHE A 154 5.16 -17.81 16.72
CA PHE A 154 4.23 -18.65 15.99
C PHE A 154 4.68 -18.89 14.55
N VAL A 155 5.09 -17.85 13.80
CA VAL A 155 5.57 -17.99 12.42
C VAL A 155 6.87 -18.80 12.34
N ILE A 156 7.81 -18.56 13.26
CA ILE A 156 9.10 -19.25 13.29
C ILE A 156 8.91 -20.74 13.62
N ASP A 157 8.11 -21.04 14.64
CA ASP A 157 7.83 -22.40 15.07
C ASP A 157 7.11 -23.18 13.96
N TRP A 158 6.14 -22.56 13.28
CA TRP A 158 5.46 -23.22 12.16
C TRP A 158 6.32 -23.46 10.93
N TRP A 159 7.21 -22.51 10.61
CA TRP A 159 8.20 -22.75 9.57
C TRP A 159 9.14 -23.89 9.94
N ARG A 160 9.67 -23.88 11.16
CA ARG A 160 10.62 -24.90 11.66
C ARG A 160 9.99 -26.29 11.71
N ASP A 161 8.76 -26.39 12.21
CA ASP A 161 8.14 -27.68 12.56
C ASP A 161 7.35 -28.28 11.39
N GLU A 162 6.74 -27.44 10.53
CA GLU A 162 5.90 -27.89 9.41
C GLU A 162 6.45 -27.53 8.02
N GLY A 163 7.45 -26.65 7.91
CA GLY A 163 7.94 -26.17 6.62
C GLY A 163 6.91 -25.36 5.82
N ARG A 164 5.92 -24.77 6.51
CA ARG A 164 4.80 -24.07 5.88
C ARG A 164 4.92 -22.56 6.00
N PHE A 165 4.63 -21.87 4.90
CA PHE A 165 4.55 -20.42 4.92
C PHE A 165 3.32 -19.93 5.69
N VAL A 166 3.53 -18.90 6.50
CA VAL A 166 2.52 -18.25 7.33
C VAL A 166 2.59 -16.74 7.10
N LEU A 167 1.52 -16.17 6.55
CA LEU A 167 1.39 -14.74 6.33
C LEU A 167 0.93 -14.05 7.62
N LEU A 168 1.69 -13.07 8.10
CA LEU A 168 1.29 -12.20 9.21
C LEU A 168 0.36 -11.10 8.72
N HIS A 169 -0.87 -11.03 9.24
CA HIS A 169 -1.85 -10.02 8.82
C HIS A 169 -1.48 -8.64 9.33
N ASP A 170 -0.93 -8.56 10.53
CA ASP A 170 -0.53 -7.31 11.19
C ASP A 170 0.56 -6.54 10.41
N LEU A 171 1.31 -7.24 9.54
CA LEU A 171 2.27 -6.66 8.61
C LEU A 171 1.61 -6.00 7.39
N THR A 172 0.40 -6.44 7.03
CA THR A 172 -0.36 -5.93 5.89
C THR A 172 -1.26 -4.75 6.31
N SER A 173 -1.75 -4.02 5.31
CA SER A 173 -2.81 -3.04 5.44
C SER A 173 -4.15 -3.56 4.92
N CYS A 174 -4.14 -4.61 4.08
CA CYS A 174 -5.32 -5.16 3.43
C CYS A 174 -5.97 -6.36 4.16
N LEU A 175 -5.26 -7.05 5.06
CA LEU A 175 -5.81 -8.14 5.87
C LEU A 175 -5.93 -7.69 7.32
N THR A 176 -7.16 -7.69 7.82
CA THR A 176 -7.50 -7.09 9.12
C THR A 176 -8.36 -8.02 9.99
N ILE A 177 -8.72 -9.20 9.48
CA ILE A 177 -9.49 -10.23 10.17
C ILE A 177 -8.61 -11.46 10.34
N GLY A 178 -8.32 -11.79 11.60
CA GLY A 178 -7.32 -12.80 11.98
C GLY A 178 -5.92 -12.19 12.11
N ASP A 179 -5.03 -12.95 12.74
CA ASP A 179 -3.67 -12.51 13.02
C ASP A 179 -2.68 -13.09 12.00
N ALA A 180 -2.96 -14.30 11.50
CA ALA A 180 -2.13 -14.95 10.49
C ALA A 180 -2.92 -15.91 9.59
N THR A 181 -2.37 -16.24 8.42
CA THR A 181 -2.87 -17.32 7.56
C THR A 181 -1.74 -18.25 7.18
N SER A 182 -1.90 -19.57 7.39
CA SER A 182 -0.99 -20.55 6.80
C SER A 182 -1.49 -21.10 5.50
N PHE A 183 -0.54 -21.55 4.70
CA PHE A 183 -0.76 -22.12 3.39
C PHE A 183 -0.24 -23.55 3.38
N LYS A 184 -1.11 -24.48 2.97
CA LYS A 184 -0.77 -25.87 2.74
C LYS A 184 -0.96 -26.18 1.26
N GLU A 185 0.11 -26.58 0.60
CA GLU A 185 0.05 -26.98 -0.81
C GLU A 185 -0.72 -28.30 -0.96
N ILE A 186 -1.64 -28.34 -1.94
CA ILE A 186 -2.40 -29.52 -2.35
C ILE A 186 -2.36 -29.61 -3.88
N GLY A 187 -1.42 -30.41 -4.39
CA GLY A 187 -1.19 -30.50 -5.83
C GLY A 187 -0.73 -29.15 -6.39
N ASN A 188 -1.51 -28.58 -7.31
CA ASN A 188 -1.25 -27.26 -7.90
C ASN A 188 -2.05 -26.12 -7.22
N GLU A 189 -2.80 -26.45 -6.16
CA GLU A 189 -3.60 -25.51 -5.38
C GLU A 189 -3.06 -25.38 -3.96
N TYR A 190 -3.68 -24.52 -3.17
CA TYR A 190 -3.37 -24.37 -1.75
C TYR A 190 -4.66 -24.33 -0.92
N GLU A 191 -4.58 -24.83 0.30
CA GLU A 191 -5.53 -24.55 1.36
C GLU A 191 -4.98 -23.43 2.25
N ALA A 192 -5.82 -22.45 2.55
CA ALA A 192 -5.50 -21.36 3.46
C ALA A 192 -6.26 -21.52 4.78
N TYR A 193 -5.55 -21.44 5.89
CA TYR A 193 -6.08 -21.59 7.24
C TYR A 193 -5.88 -20.31 8.03
N LEU A 194 -6.95 -19.75 8.59
CA LEU A 194 -6.90 -18.51 9.36
C LEU A 194 -6.62 -18.79 10.84
N HIS A 195 -5.71 -18.02 11.43
CA HIS A 195 -5.26 -18.20 12.81
C HIS A 195 -5.50 -16.95 13.64
N GLU A 196 -5.89 -17.21 14.88
CA GLU A 196 -5.95 -16.23 15.96
C GLU A 196 -4.87 -16.59 16.98
N ILE A 197 -3.86 -15.73 17.10
CA ILE A 197 -2.68 -15.97 17.93
C ILE A 197 -2.93 -15.28 19.28
N LYS A 198 -3.17 -16.09 20.31
CA LYS A 198 -3.44 -15.57 21.66
C LYS A 198 -2.22 -15.74 22.55
N SER A 199 -1.97 -14.73 23.36
CA SER A 199 -1.06 -14.83 24.51
C SER A 199 -1.67 -15.63 25.68
N ASP A 200 -3.02 -15.73 25.74
CA ASP A 200 -3.75 -16.60 26.67
C ASP A 200 -4.71 -17.53 25.89
N PRO A 201 -4.45 -18.86 25.87
CA PRO A 201 -5.25 -19.81 25.13
C PRO A 201 -6.72 -19.90 25.59
N ASN A 202 -7.05 -19.48 26.82
CA ASN A 202 -8.39 -19.62 27.39
C ASN A 202 -9.34 -18.45 27.06
N ARG A 203 -8.84 -17.37 26.44
CA ARG A 203 -9.64 -16.17 26.17
C ARG A 203 -10.42 -16.30 24.87
N ILE A 204 -11.73 -16.58 24.92
CA ILE A 204 -12.59 -16.61 23.72
C ILE A 204 -13.15 -15.21 23.44
N VAL A 205 -12.74 -14.57 22.34
CA VAL A 205 -13.35 -13.33 21.85
C VAL A 205 -14.38 -13.68 20.78
N SER A 206 -15.63 -13.84 21.19
CA SER A 206 -16.75 -14.29 20.34
C SER A 206 -16.94 -13.46 19.07
N ARG A 207 -16.62 -12.16 19.10
CA ARG A 207 -16.76 -11.23 17.97
C ARG A 207 -15.74 -11.50 16.85
N GLN A 208 -14.49 -11.80 17.19
CA GLN A 208 -13.43 -12.02 16.21
C GLN A 208 -13.63 -13.35 15.49
N ALA A 209 -13.90 -14.41 16.25
CA ALA A 209 -14.29 -15.72 15.70
C ALA A 209 -15.54 -15.65 14.80
N ARG A 210 -16.54 -14.81 15.15
CA ARG A 210 -17.70 -14.58 14.29
C ARG A 210 -17.30 -13.92 12.96
N ARG A 211 -16.44 -12.90 12.99
CA ARG A 211 -15.98 -12.21 11.77
C ARG A 211 -15.15 -13.11 10.86
N GLN A 212 -14.29 -13.95 11.43
CA GLN A 212 -13.53 -14.97 10.70
C GLN A 212 -14.47 -15.93 9.97
N ARG A 213 -15.45 -16.52 10.68
CA ARG A 213 -16.46 -17.39 10.06
C ARG A 213 -17.26 -16.70 8.96
N MET A 214 -17.66 -15.45 9.15
CA MET A 214 -18.36 -14.68 8.12
C MET A 214 -17.47 -14.42 6.88
N ALA A 215 -16.19 -14.12 7.07
CA ALA A 215 -15.25 -13.95 5.97
C ALA A 215 -15.09 -15.25 5.17
N GLU A 216 -14.89 -16.37 5.87
CA GLU A 216 -14.80 -17.71 5.25
C GLU A 216 -16.07 -18.06 4.45
N GLU A 217 -17.26 -17.81 5.03
CA GLU A 217 -18.54 -18.04 4.37
C GLU A 217 -18.73 -17.13 3.15
N ALA A 218 -18.37 -15.85 3.25
CA ALA A 218 -18.40 -14.92 2.12
C ALA A 218 -17.53 -15.41 0.95
N ILE A 219 -16.33 -15.90 1.25
CA ILE A 219 -15.38 -16.42 0.24
C ILE A 219 -15.90 -17.73 -0.37
N ARG A 220 -16.35 -18.68 0.45
CA ARG A 220 -16.68 -20.05 0.03
C ARG A 220 -18.05 -20.18 -0.63
N SER A 221 -19.08 -19.54 -0.08
CA SER A 221 -20.48 -19.72 -0.48
C SER A 221 -21.18 -18.43 -0.89
N GLY A 222 -20.48 -17.30 -0.95
CA GLY A 222 -21.08 -16.00 -1.29
C GLY A 222 -21.95 -15.43 -0.18
N GLY A 223 -21.69 -15.83 1.07
CA GLY A 223 -22.33 -15.27 2.27
C GLY A 223 -22.12 -13.76 2.45
N GLN A 224 -22.67 -13.22 3.54
CA GLN A 224 -22.53 -11.80 3.85
C GLN A 224 -21.09 -11.43 4.21
N LEU A 225 -20.61 -10.31 3.68
CA LEU A 225 -19.33 -9.75 4.09
C LEU A 225 -19.34 -9.35 5.56
N PRO A 226 -18.23 -9.53 6.29
CA PRO A 226 -18.11 -9.07 7.66
C PRO A 226 -18.14 -7.54 7.77
N GLY A 227 -18.47 -7.06 8.95
CA GLY A 227 -18.53 -5.63 9.29
C GLY A 227 -19.95 -5.08 9.40
N ASP A 228 -20.05 -3.78 9.63
CA ASP A 228 -21.34 -3.09 9.87
C ASP A 228 -22.03 -2.68 8.56
N LEU A 229 -21.27 -2.61 7.47
CA LEU A 229 -21.80 -2.34 6.14
C LEU A 229 -22.23 -3.66 5.49
N PRO A 230 -23.53 -3.86 5.21
CA PRO A 230 -24.00 -5.06 4.52
C PRO A 230 -23.40 -5.10 3.11
N GLY A 231 -22.99 -6.29 2.68
CA GLY A 231 -22.45 -6.52 1.36
C GLY A 231 -22.30 -8.00 1.08
N ARG A 232 -22.18 -8.35 -0.19
CA ARG A 232 -21.89 -9.71 -0.65
C ARG A 232 -20.93 -9.64 -1.83
N LEU A 233 -20.15 -10.69 -2.02
CA LEU A 233 -19.32 -10.82 -3.22
C LEU A 233 -20.23 -11.23 -4.38
N VAL A 234 -20.19 -10.48 -5.48
CA VAL A 234 -20.95 -10.78 -6.69
C VAL A 234 -19.96 -11.18 -7.78
N PRO A 235 -19.97 -12.44 -8.24
CA PRO A 235 -19.18 -12.82 -9.40
C PRO A 235 -19.74 -12.11 -10.63
N LEU A 236 -18.84 -11.65 -11.50
CA LEU A 236 -19.20 -11.07 -12.78
C LEU A 236 -18.69 -12.01 -13.87
N ASP A 237 -19.57 -12.38 -14.81
CA ASP A 237 -19.23 -13.21 -15.97
C ASP A 237 -18.55 -12.42 -17.10
N ILE A 238 -18.01 -11.25 -16.77
CA ILE A 238 -17.35 -10.35 -17.72
C ILE A 238 -15.84 -10.48 -17.51
N PRO A 239 -15.08 -10.89 -18.54
CA PRO A 239 -13.63 -10.92 -18.46
C PRO A 239 -13.04 -9.57 -18.08
N TYR A 240 -12.19 -9.56 -17.05
CA TYR A 240 -11.56 -8.33 -16.58
C TYR A 240 -10.45 -7.87 -17.54
N LYS A 241 -10.71 -6.78 -18.28
CA LYS A 241 -9.76 -6.17 -19.23
C LYS A 241 -8.93 -5.06 -18.58
N THR A 242 -7.72 -5.39 -18.19
CA THR A 242 -6.84 -4.52 -17.38
C THR A 242 -6.09 -3.46 -18.18
N HIS A 243 -5.62 -3.79 -19.40
CA HIS A 243 -4.73 -2.95 -20.21
C HIS A 243 -3.49 -2.41 -19.46
N LEU A 244 -2.90 -3.22 -18.57
CA LEU A 244 -1.74 -2.81 -17.77
C LEU A 244 -0.51 -2.48 -18.61
N ASN A 245 -0.42 -3.01 -19.83
CA ASN A 245 0.63 -2.62 -20.77
C ASN A 245 0.53 -1.13 -21.14
N LEU A 246 -0.68 -0.60 -21.37
CA LEU A 246 -0.89 0.83 -21.64
C LEU A 246 -0.58 1.68 -20.42
N LEU A 247 -0.81 1.14 -19.22
CA LEU A 247 -0.37 1.77 -17.98
C LEU A 247 1.15 1.92 -17.97
N GLY A 248 1.90 0.84 -18.19
CA GLY A 248 3.36 0.86 -18.29
C GLY A 248 3.86 1.89 -19.29
N THR A 249 3.32 1.86 -20.52
CA THR A 249 3.67 2.83 -21.55
C THR A 249 3.38 4.28 -21.14
N ALA A 250 2.25 4.55 -20.48
CA ALA A 250 1.92 5.90 -20.03
C ALA A 250 2.93 6.40 -18.99
N PHE A 251 3.34 5.52 -18.08
CA PHE A 251 4.33 5.80 -17.04
C PHE A 251 5.72 6.07 -17.63
N ASP A 252 6.19 5.24 -18.56
CA ASP A 252 7.48 5.43 -19.25
C ASP A 252 7.50 6.78 -20.00
N LEU A 253 6.43 7.08 -20.74
CA LEU A 253 6.32 8.35 -21.47
C LEU A 253 6.23 9.56 -20.53
N ALA A 254 5.53 9.44 -19.40
CA ALA A 254 5.45 10.49 -18.39
C ALA A 254 6.81 10.75 -17.73
N ARG A 255 7.62 9.71 -17.48
CA ARG A 255 8.99 9.88 -16.97
C ARG A 255 9.87 10.67 -17.94
N ASP A 256 9.73 10.44 -19.24
CA ASP A 256 10.52 11.17 -20.24
C ASP A 256 10.03 12.62 -20.41
N ARG A 257 8.70 12.80 -20.42
CA ARG A 257 8.02 14.02 -20.89
C ARG A 257 7.41 14.87 -19.78
N GLY A 258 7.38 14.41 -18.54
CA GLY A 258 6.63 15.01 -17.42
C GLY A 258 5.16 14.59 -17.36
N VAL A 259 4.44 14.53 -18.48
CA VAL A 259 3.02 14.11 -18.50
C VAL A 259 2.64 13.39 -19.79
N GLN A 260 1.74 12.41 -19.69
CA GLN A 260 1.22 11.67 -20.84
C GLN A 260 -0.27 11.31 -20.67
N GLY A 261 -1.11 11.80 -21.58
CA GLY A 261 -2.48 11.30 -21.76
C GLY A 261 -2.56 10.17 -22.79
N MET A 262 -3.35 9.13 -22.53
CA MET A 262 -3.55 8.00 -23.45
C MET A 262 -5.04 7.61 -23.53
N LYS A 263 -5.44 7.13 -24.71
CA LYS A 263 -6.72 6.42 -24.87
C LYS A 263 -6.53 4.98 -24.42
N VAL A 264 -7.48 4.47 -23.65
CA VAL A 264 -7.58 3.07 -23.26
C VAL A 264 -8.83 2.46 -23.94
N PRO A 265 -8.79 1.21 -24.46
CA PRO A 265 -9.94 0.57 -25.10
C PRO A 265 -11.19 0.55 -24.21
N GLY A 266 -12.39 0.54 -24.79
CA GLY A 266 -13.66 0.54 -24.04
C GLY A 266 -13.95 1.89 -23.38
N GLY A 267 -13.90 2.97 -24.17
CA GLY A 267 -14.33 4.30 -23.72
C GLY A 267 -13.58 4.83 -22.50
N ARG A 268 -12.27 4.62 -22.44
CA ARG A 268 -11.44 5.02 -21.29
C ARG A 268 -10.33 5.97 -21.68
N ALA A 269 -10.02 6.87 -20.76
CA ALA A 269 -8.84 7.73 -20.84
C ALA A 269 -7.96 7.51 -19.62
N LEU A 270 -6.65 7.63 -19.83
CA LEU A 270 -5.62 7.54 -18.83
C LEU A 270 -4.74 8.78 -18.91
N VAL A 271 -4.36 9.33 -17.76
CA VAL A 271 -3.28 10.32 -17.68
C VAL A 271 -2.30 9.86 -16.62
N ALA A 272 -1.02 9.83 -16.96
CA ALA A 272 0.09 9.65 -16.05
C ALA A 272 0.93 10.93 -16.03
N SER A 273 1.40 11.32 -14.86
CA SER A 273 2.21 12.52 -14.64
C SER A 273 3.37 12.18 -13.71
N ASP A 274 4.58 12.52 -14.11
CA ASP A 274 5.76 12.48 -13.25
C ASP A 274 5.99 13.91 -12.73
N ILE A 275 5.74 14.14 -11.44
CA ILE A 275 5.82 15.49 -10.86
C ILE A 275 7.26 15.99 -10.81
N VAL A 276 8.24 15.13 -10.50
CA VAL A 276 9.64 15.57 -10.43
C VAL A 276 10.10 15.98 -11.81
N ARG A 277 9.88 15.12 -12.81
CA ARG A 277 10.17 15.47 -14.19
C ARG A 277 9.40 16.70 -14.65
N GLY A 278 8.13 16.82 -14.26
CA GLY A 278 7.28 17.96 -14.58
C GLY A 278 7.86 19.28 -14.05
N TYR A 279 8.36 19.30 -12.82
CA TYR A 279 8.97 20.48 -12.22
C TYR A 279 10.41 20.75 -12.69
N ASP A 280 11.13 19.73 -13.16
CA ASP A 280 12.40 19.94 -13.87
C ASP A 280 12.20 20.65 -15.21
N LEU A 281 11.04 20.42 -15.86
CA LEU A 281 10.73 20.95 -17.18
C LEU A 281 9.95 22.27 -17.16
N TRP A 282 9.09 22.48 -16.16
CA TRP A 282 8.11 23.56 -16.16
C TRP A 282 7.87 24.14 -14.77
N SER A 283 7.34 25.37 -14.72
CA SER A 283 6.78 25.91 -13.48
C SER A 283 5.55 25.10 -13.01
N GLU A 284 5.21 25.21 -11.73
CA GLU A 284 4.04 24.52 -11.17
C GLU A 284 2.76 24.79 -11.94
N ARG A 285 2.50 26.07 -12.27
CA ARG A 285 1.31 26.47 -13.03
C ARG A 285 1.28 25.85 -14.42
N GLU A 286 2.40 25.87 -15.12
CA GLU A 286 2.52 25.25 -16.44
C GLU A 286 2.32 23.73 -16.38
N PHE A 287 2.85 23.07 -15.34
CA PHE A 287 2.64 21.64 -15.13
C PHE A 287 1.17 21.29 -14.91
N ILE A 288 0.46 22.09 -14.10
CA ILE A 288 -1.00 21.96 -13.89
C ILE A 288 -1.75 22.13 -15.22
N ASP A 289 -1.45 23.19 -15.96
CA ASP A 289 -2.11 23.51 -17.23
C ASP A 289 -1.86 22.41 -18.28
N ARG A 290 -0.64 21.88 -18.37
CA ARG A 290 -0.28 20.77 -19.27
C ARG A 290 -0.97 19.47 -18.88
N THR A 291 -1.06 19.19 -17.59
CA THR A 291 -1.78 18.00 -17.10
C THR A 291 -3.26 18.08 -17.43
N ALA A 292 -3.88 19.26 -17.28
CA ALA A 292 -5.26 19.50 -17.68
C ALA A 292 -5.45 19.35 -19.19
N ALA A 293 -4.54 19.88 -20.01
CA ALA A 293 -4.57 19.75 -21.46
C ALA A 293 -4.44 18.30 -21.93
N GLU A 294 -3.49 17.53 -21.40
CA GLU A 294 -3.33 16.10 -21.71
C GLU A 294 -4.57 15.28 -21.30
N HIS A 295 -5.17 15.61 -20.17
CA HIS A 295 -6.43 15.00 -19.73
C HIS A 295 -7.55 15.24 -20.75
N LEU A 296 -7.76 16.51 -21.16
CA LEU A 296 -8.75 16.86 -22.15
C LEU A 296 -8.52 16.13 -23.48
N GLN A 297 -7.27 16.06 -23.95
CA GLN A 297 -6.90 15.36 -25.17
C GLN A 297 -7.11 13.84 -25.06
N ALA A 298 -6.78 13.22 -23.93
CA ALA A 298 -7.01 11.79 -23.70
C ALA A 298 -8.51 11.46 -23.71
N VAL A 299 -9.33 12.26 -23.02
CA VAL A 299 -10.80 12.16 -22.98
C VAL A 299 -11.41 12.34 -24.38
N LYS A 300 -10.92 13.32 -25.15
CA LYS A 300 -11.34 13.54 -26.55
C LYS A 300 -10.97 12.35 -27.45
N ARG A 301 -9.74 11.83 -27.36
CA ARG A 301 -9.29 10.63 -28.10
C ARG A 301 -10.12 9.39 -27.73
N ALA A 302 -10.53 9.29 -26.47
CA ALA A 302 -11.40 8.24 -25.97
C ALA A 302 -12.88 8.41 -26.35
N ARG A 303 -13.28 9.57 -26.90
CA ARG A 303 -14.66 9.92 -27.27
C ARG A 303 -15.64 9.88 -26.09
N ILE A 304 -15.20 10.38 -24.94
CA ILE A 304 -16.01 10.40 -23.70
C ILE A 304 -16.28 11.81 -23.16
N LEU A 305 -15.90 12.86 -23.88
CA LEU A 305 -16.04 14.25 -23.44
C LEU A 305 -17.50 14.66 -23.15
N ASP A 306 -18.45 14.15 -23.95
CA ASP A 306 -19.87 14.54 -23.91
C ASP A 306 -20.79 13.44 -23.37
N VAL A 307 -20.23 12.43 -22.71
CA VAL A 307 -21.05 11.39 -22.08
C VAL A 307 -21.46 11.90 -20.71
N GLY A 308 -22.77 12.09 -20.48
CA GLY A 308 -23.33 12.65 -19.22
C GLY A 308 -23.01 11.88 -17.93
N HIS A 309 -22.23 10.81 -17.98
CA HIS A 309 -21.82 10.03 -16.81
C HIS A 309 -20.34 9.63 -16.90
N LEU A 310 -19.46 10.59 -16.64
CA LEU A 310 -18.03 10.35 -16.46
C LEU A 310 -17.73 9.96 -15.02
N VAL A 311 -17.20 8.75 -14.83
CA VAL A 311 -16.62 8.36 -13.54
C VAL A 311 -15.13 8.69 -13.58
N TRP A 312 -14.60 9.31 -12.54
CA TRP A 312 -13.15 9.52 -12.40
C TRP A 312 -12.58 8.83 -11.16
N ALA A 313 -11.30 8.45 -11.23
CA ALA A 313 -10.51 8.01 -10.09
C ALA A 313 -9.12 8.62 -10.18
N ARG A 314 -8.51 8.90 -9.02
CA ARG A 314 -7.12 9.33 -8.83
C ARG A 314 -6.43 8.32 -7.93
N SER A 315 -5.24 7.84 -8.30
CA SER A 315 -4.51 6.85 -7.51
C SER A 315 -3.74 7.45 -6.34
N ASP A 316 -3.26 8.69 -6.45
CA ASP A 316 -2.47 9.48 -5.50
C ASP A 316 -1.78 8.63 -4.39
N ASP A 317 -1.89 9.05 -3.12
CA ASP A 317 -1.46 8.27 -1.96
C ASP A 317 -2.53 7.25 -1.51
N LEU A 318 -3.63 7.13 -2.27
CA LEU A 318 -4.78 6.31 -1.89
C LEU A 318 -4.53 4.82 -2.08
N VAL A 319 -3.71 4.42 -3.06
CA VAL A 319 -3.38 2.99 -3.30
C VAL A 319 -2.67 2.37 -2.11
N ALA A 320 -1.87 3.14 -1.37
CA ALA A 320 -1.23 2.69 -0.12
C ALA A 320 -2.12 2.83 1.12
N ARG A 321 -3.37 3.29 0.97
CA ARG A 321 -4.30 3.56 2.08
C ARG A 321 -5.62 2.79 2.00
N SER A 322 -6.01 2.34 0.81
CA SER A 322 -7.22 1.56 0.65
C SER A 322 -6.91 0.07 0.78
N PRO A 323 -7.51 -0.63 1.76
CA PRO A 323 -7.25 -2.04 1.97
C PRO A 323 -7.87 -2.93 0.87
N THR A 324 -8.70 -2.36 -0.01
CA THR A 324 -9.37 -3.10 -1.10
C THR A 324 -8.82 -2.75 -2.50
N MET A 325 -7.90 -1.79 -2.59
CA MET A 325 -7.24 -1.48 -3.85
C MET A 325 -6.00 -2.35 -4.03
N PRO A 326 -5.75 -2.86 -5.24
CA PRO A 326 -4.51 -3.58 -5.52
C PRO A 326 -3.31 -2.65 -5.32
N PRO A 327 -2.30 -3.05 -4.52
CA PRO A 327 -1.13 -2.23 -4.23
C PRO A 327 -0.22 -2.10 -5.46
N TRP A 328 0.63 -1.06 -5.50
CA TRP A 328 1.51 -0.83 -6.66
C TRP A 328 2.51 -1.96 -6.92
N SER A 329 2.91 -2.66 -5.86
CA SER A 329 3.85 -3.79 -5.90
C SER A 329 3.43 -4.94 -6.81
N ILE A 330 2.12 -5.12 -7.06
CA ILE A 330 1.61 -6.21 -7.91
C ILE A 330 1.41 -5.84 -9.38
N TYR A 331 1.49 -4.56 -9.74
CA TYR A 331 1.37 -4.18 -11.14
C TYR A 331 2.64 -4.56 -11.90
N PRO A 332 2.55 -4.93 -13.19
CA PRO A 332 3.69 -5.29 -14.03
C PRO A 332 4.45 -4.06 -14.53
N LEU A 333 4.70 -3.10 -13.64
CA LEU A 333 5.47 -1.88 -13.91
C LEU A 333 6.92 -2.09 -13.48
N SER A 334 7.86 -1.35 -14.06
CA SER A 334 9.22 -1.32 -13.50
C SER A 334 9.17 -0.99 -12.00
N PRO A 335 9.91 -1.68 -11.12
CA PRO A 335 10.00 -1.30 -9.71
C PRO A 335 10.38 0.18 -9.52
N SER A 336 11.21 0.71 -10.43
CA SER A 336 11.59 2.13 -10.46
C SER A 336 10.49 3.09 -10.87
N LEU A 337 9.37 2.61 -11.43
CA LEU A 337 8.17 3.40 -11.75
C LEU A 337 7.16 3.43 -10.59
N SER A 338 7.52 2.85 -9.45
CA SER A 338 6.63 2.83 -8.30
C SER A 338 6.32 4.28 -7.87
N PRO A 339 5.04 4.65 -7.63
CA PRO A 339 4.65 6.00 -7.21
C PRO A 339 5.07 6.33 -5.77
N PHE A 340 5.88 5.46 -5.19
CA PHE A 340 6.63 5.71 -3.98
C PHE A 340 7.89 6.56 -4.23
N GLN A 341 8.34 6.66 -5.48
CA GLN A 341 9.33 7.66 -5.90
C GLN A 341 8.79 9.09 -5.65
N PRO A 342 9.67 10.07 -5.36
CA PRO A 342 9.27 11.47 -5.43
C PRO A 342 8.70 11.74 -6.84
N GLY A 343 7.43 12.13 -6.92
CA GLY A 343 6.71 12.11 -8.20
C GLY A 343 5.37 11.39 -8.09
N VAL A 344 4.37 12.03 -7.50
CA VAL A 344 3.01 11.47 -7.40
C VAL A 344 2.48 11.22 -8.81
N VAL A 345 2.37 9.95 -9.21
CA VAL A 345 1.63 9.60 -10.42
C VAL A 345 0.15 9.67 -10.12
N GLY A 346 -0.42 10.83 -10.46
CA GLY A 346 -1.85 11.06 -10.47
C GLY A 346 -2.48 10.30 -11.63
N LEU A 347 -2.86 9.04 -11.41
CA LEU A 347 -3.59 8.27 -12.41
C LEU A 347 -5.01 8.82 -12.52
N ARG A 348 -5.30 9.66 -13.51
CA ARG A 348 -6.70 10.01 -13.83
C ARG A 348 -7.25 9.02 -14.82
N SER A 349 -8.16 8.16 -14.37
CA SER A 349 -8.96 7.30 -15.24
C SER A 349 -10.36 7.85 -15.41
N CYS A 350 -10.88 7.88 -16.63
CA CYS A 350 -12.25 8.32 -16.92
C CYS A 350 -13.01 7.24 -17.71
N TRP A 351 -14.27 6.98 -17.36
CA TRP A 351 -15.05 5.83 -17.86
C TRP A 351 -16.48 6.23 -18.24
N ARG A 352 -17.04 5.56 -19.25
CA ARG A 352 -18.47 5.62 -19.59
C ARG A 352 -19.28 4.75 -18.63
N ARG A 353 -20.33 5.30 -17.98
CA ARG A 353 -21.27 4.52 -17.14
C ARG A 353 -22.02 3.52 -18.04
N GLY A 354 -21.61 2.25 -17.98
CA GLY A 354 -22.02 1.18 -18.90
C GLY A 354 -20.86 0.21 -19.22
N GLU A 355 -19.61 0.67 -19.05
CA GLU A 355 -18.38 -0.13 -19.23
C GLU A 355 -17.45 -0.08 -17.99
N ALA A 356 -17.96 0.41 -16.85
CA ALA A 356 -17.20 0.39 -15.60
C ALA A 356 -17.01 -1.05 -15.14
N PRO A 357 -15.79 -1.52 -14.82
CA PRO A 357 -15.65 -2.72 -14.02
C PRO A 357 -16.38 -2.47 -12.69
N GLY A 358 -17.29 -3.38 -12.33
CA GLY A 358 -18.13 -3.26 -11.14
C GLY A 358 -17.28 -2.83 -9.94
N ARG A 359 -17.62 -1.67 -9.36
CA ARG A 359 -17.01 -1.17 -8.14
C ARG A 359 -17.54 -1.94 -6.95
#